data_AF-A0A353KR85-F1
#
_entry.id   AF-A0A353KR85-F1
#
_cell.length_a   1.000
_cell.length_b   1.000
_cell.length_c   1.000
_cell.angle_alpha   90.00
_cell.angle_beta   90.00
_cell.angle_gamma   90.00
#
_symmetry.space_group_name_H-M   'P 1'
#
loop_
_entity.id
_entity.type
_entity.pdbx_description
1 polymer ?
#
loop_
_entity_poly.entity_id
_entity_poly.type
_entity_poly.pdbx_seq_one_letter_code
_entity_poly.pdbx_strand_id
1 'polypeptide(L)'
;MKITLDDFLRSLKKEKNTRETAEEKVGGEEPLTEKQKLENRLGEIEEAYKNSPYRTYSGYKTVNAAKKEYDYPSDEELTETAKKQAAESAAAKKNAKIGSAAEKYRGYAEKAEEAEKSAEKAAAEIIAAYEKAKRKAENKALASGTGRSSIVENRLNGLTAASAEAVGEKEKEKDAKIEKIEADILKLAEKTAEEIGAIDENSEDEVKKTLKALQNAREKEAKETDEYNAKIEERRRKAAEELAKRRITATEESSEEYAEMLYDKLRSLYEYYYSLGKDAKKEVEADKDFIKRNVGDSGYAYLSKLFK
;
A
#
# COMPACT_ATOMS: atom_id res chain seq x y z
N MET A 1 -28.93 29.48 31.05
CA MET A 1 -28.66 29.32 32.49
C MET A 1 -27.16 29.47 32.65
N LYS A 2 -26.66 30.57 33.22
CA LYS A 2 -25.21 30.77 33.40
C LYS A 2 -24.79 29.91 34.59
N ILE A 3 -23.99 28.86 34.37
CA ILE A 3 -23.34 28.16 35.48
C ILE A 3 -22.35 29.16 36.06
N THR A 4 -22.65 29.65 37.25
CA THR A 4 -21.75 30.58 37.95
C THR A 4 -20.61 29.81 38.59
N LEU A 5 -19.51 30.49 38.91
CA LEU A 5 -18.42 29.92 39.71
C LEU A 5 -18.95 29.33 41.04
N ASP A 6 -20.05 29.86 41.58
CA ASP A 6 -20.71 29.31 42.77
C ASP A 6 -21.51 28.02 42.50
N ASP A 7 -22.07 27.84 41.31
CA ASP A 7 -22.71 26.58 40.89
C ASP A 7 -21.65 25.49 40.66
N PHE A 8 -20.49 25.89 40.12
CA PHE A 8 -19.26 25.09 40.01
C PHE A 8 -18.74 24.63 41.39
N LEU A 9 -18.78 25.49 42.41
CA LEU A 9 -18.35 25.14 43.77
C LEU A 9 -19.27 24.13 44.46
N ARG A 10 -20.54 24.03 44.06
CA ARG A 10 -21.51 23.08 44.62
C ARG A 10 -21.41 21.69 43.99
N SER A 11 -21.05 21.57 42.72
CA SER A 11 -20.90 20.26 42.05
C SER A 11 -19.68 19.48 42.57
N LEU A 12 -18.55 20.16 42.79
CA LEU A 12 -17.32 19.56 43.35
C LEU A 12 -17.51 18.98 44.77
N LYS A 13 -18.41 19.55 45.57
CA LYS A 13 -18.77 19.01 46.90
C LYS A 13 -19.69 17.79 46.84
N LYS A 14 -20.47 17.63 45.75
CA LYS A 14 -21.47 16.56 45.59
C LYS A 14 -20.89 15.27 45.02
N GLU A 15 -19.87 15.36 44.16
CA GLU A 15 -19.17 14.18 43.59
C GLU A 15 -18.24 13.47 44.58
N LYS A 16 -18.07 14.02 45.80
CA LYS A 16 -17.26 13.47 46.90
C LYS A 16 -17.67 12.05 47.34
N ASN A 17 -18.81 11.53 46.86
CA ASN A 17 -19.41 10.29 47.34
C ASN A 17 -19.41 9.10 46.34
N THR A 18 -18.86 9.21 45.12
CA THR A 18 -19.15 8.19 44.07
C THR A 18 -17.99 7.67 43.23
N ARG A 19 -16.72 7.95 43.54
CA ARG A 19 -15.60 7.37 42.76
C ARG A 19 -14.53 6.74 43.65
N GLU A 20 -14.83 5.55 44.15
CA GLU A 20 -13.82 4.54 44.41
C GLU A 20 -13.83 3.52 43.26
N THR A 21 -12.64 3.08 42.89
CA THR A 21 -12.26 1.98 41.98
C THR A 21 -12.37 2.20 40.47
N ALA A 22 -11.20 2.30 39.83
CA ALA A 22 -10.76 1.46 38.71
C ALA A 22 -9.31 1.80 38.34
N GLU A 23 -8.33 1.09 38.92
CA GLU A 23 -6.98 1.03 38.38
C GLU A 23 -6.81 -0.32 37.66
N GLU A 24 -6.57 -0.26 36.36
CA GLU A 24 -5.88 -1.33 35.65
C GLU A 24 -5.12 -0.69 34.48
N LYS A 25 -3.81 -0.97 34.37
CA LYS A 25 -3.17 -1.05 33.05
C LYS A 25 -1.88 -1.86 33.06
N VAL A 26 -1.82 -2.68 32.02
CA VAL A 26 -0.74 -3.50 31.49
C VAL A 26 0.24 -2.64 30.68
N GLY A 27 1.54 -2.95 30.74
CA GLY A 27 2.44 -2.92 29.58
C GLY A 27 3.47 -1.78 29.45
N GLY A 28 4.75 -2.12 29.66
CA GLY A 28 5.80 -1.97 28.64
C GLY A 28 6.50 -0.63 28.37
N GLU A 29 6.13 0.47 29.03
CA GLU A 29 6.88 1.75 28.98
C GLU A 29 7.45 2.08 30.37
N GLU A 30 8.59 2.78 30.46
CA GLU A 30 9.06 3.30 31.75
C GLU A 30 7.91 4.08 32.40
N PRO A 31 7.59 3.83 33.68
CA PRO A 31 6.42 4.42 34.30
C PRO A 31 6.56 5.94 34.32
N LEU A 32 5.67 6.64 33.62
CA LEU A 32 5.59 8.10 33.65
C LEU A 32 5.52 8.57 35.10
N THR A 33 6.27 9.63 35.41
CA THR A 33 6.11 10.33 36.68
C THR A 33 4.69 10.89 36.81
N GLU A 34 4.18 11.05 38.02
CA GLU A 34 2.84 11.61 38.25
C GLU A 34 2.65 13.00 37.61
N LYS A 35 3.73 13.79 37.52
CA LYS A 35 3.72 15.09 36.84
C LYS A 35 3.58 14.95 35.31
N GLN A 36 4.28 13.99 34.70
CA GLN A 36 4.13 13.70 33.27
C GLN A 36 2.72 13.15 32.95
N LYS A 37 2.14 12.33 33.82
CA LYS A 37 0.75 11.87 33.69
C LYS A 37 -0.22 13.05 33.72
N LEU A 38 -0.02 14.00 34.64
CA LEU A 38 -0.79 15.25 34.68
C LEU A 38 -0.63 16.05 33.38
N GLU A 39 0.59 16.26 32.89
CA GLU A 39 0.83 17.00 31.65
C GLU A 39 0.11 16.38 30.46
N ASN A 40 0.20 15.06 30.31
CA ASN A 40 -0.52 14.31 29.28
C ASN A 40 -2.03 14.50 29.44
N ARG A 41 -2.56 14.39 30.66
CA ARG A 41 -3.99 14.57 30.92
C ARG A 41 -4.49 15.97 30.56
N LEU A 42 -3.73 17.00 30.89
CA LEU A 42 -4.06 18.39 30.52
C LEU A 42 -4.00 18.60 29.01
N GLY A 43 -3.08 17.92 28.32
CA GLY A 43 -3.02 17.84 26.86
C GLY A 43 -4.25 17.17 26.25
N GLU A 44 -4.65 16.01 26.76
CA GLU A 44 -5.86 15.28 26.31
C GLU A 44 -7.13 16.14 26.45
N ILE A 45 -7.27 16.87 27.56
CA ILE A 45 -8.42 17.77 27.79
C ILE A 45 -8.44 18.91 26.77
N GLU A 46 -7.28 19.51 26.50
CA GLU A 46 -7.13 20.57 25.48
C GLU A 46 -7.44 20.05 24.06
N GLU A 47 -6.96 18.86 23.72
CA GLU A 47 -7.23 18.23 22.43
C GLU A 47 -8.71 17.87 22.26
N ALA A 48 -9.34 17.32 23.31
CA ALA A 48 -10.77 17.02 23.30
C ALA A 48 -11.60 18.29 23.06
N TYR A 49 -11.22 19.42 23.69
CA TYR A 49 -11.84 20.71 23.45
C TYR A 49 -11.67 21.18 22.00
N LYS A 50 -10.44 21.17 21.47
CA LYS A 50 -10.13 21.59 20.08
C LYS A 50 -10.88 20.75 19.05
N ASN A 51 -10.96 19.44 19.28
CA ASN A 51 -11.58 18.49 18.37
C ASN A 51 -13.10 18.34 18.56
N SER A 52 -13.69 19.03 19.54
CA SER A 52 -15.14 18.99 19.72
C SER A 52 -15.84 19.54 18.47
N PRO A 53 -16.77 18.79 17.86
CA PRO A 53 -17.40 19.14 16.59
C PRO A 53 -18.36 20.33 16.68
N TYR A 54 -18.61 20.83 17.90
CA TYR A 54 -19.56 21.91 18.16
C TYR A 54 -19.07 22.88 19.24
N ARG A 55 -19.73 24.04 19.29
CA ARG A 55 -19.68 24.97 20.41
C ARG A 55 -21.10 25.33 20.83
N THR A 56 -21.36 25.31 22.12
CA THR A 56 -22.68 25.54 22.70
C THR A 56 -22.67 26.85 23.47
N TYR A 57 -23.59 27.74 23.11
CA TYR A 57 -23.74 29.06 23.72
C TYR A 57 -25.12 29.19 24.34
N SER A 58 -25.19 29.17 25.67
CA SER A 58 -26.45 29.24 26.42
C SER A 58 -27.50 28.22 25.92
N GLY A 59 -27.07 26.96 25.74
CA GLY A 59 -27.89 25.86 25.24
C GLY A 59 -28.12 25.84 23.72
N TYR A 60 -27.56 26.78 22.96
CA TYR A 60 -27.63 26.78 21.48
C TYR A 60 -26.35 26.23 20.87
N LYS A 61 -26.46 25.10 20.17
CA LYS A 61 -25.34 24.35 19.59
C LYS A 61 -25.00 24.83 18.18
N THR A 62 -23.72 25.14 17.94
CA THR A 62 -23.17 25.64 16.68
C THR A 62 -22.07 24.72 16.15
N VAL A 63 -21.89 24.65 14.84
CA VAL A 63 -20.85 23.79 14.23
C VAL A 63 -19.46 24.37 14.44
N ASN A 64 -18.53 23.54 14.91
CA ASN A 64 -17.11 23.86 15.09
C ASN A 64 -16.25 23.03 14.14
N ALA A 65 -16.60 23.05 12.85
CA ALA A 65 -15.81 22.40 11.82
C ALA A 65 -14.93 23.44 11.13
N ALA A 66 -13.64 23.15 10.97
CA ALA A 66 -12.73 23.95 10.17
C ALA A 66 -13.10 23.85 8.68
N LYS A 67 -12.67 24.85 7.90
CA LYS A 67 -12.69 24.70 6.44
C LYS A 67 -11.67 23.66 6.03
N LYS A 68 -11.97 22.96 4.95
CA LYS A 68 -10.97 22.15 4.26
C LYS A 68 -10.15 23.06 3.36
N GLU A 69 -8.84 22.88 3.42
CA GLU A 69 -7.91 23.40 2.43
C GLU A 69 -7.59 22.26 1.47
N TYR A 70 -7.51 22.60 0.18
CA TYR A 70 -7.07 21.67 -0.85
C TYR A 70 -5.96 22.35 -1.62
N ASP A 71 -4.79 21.71 -1.63
CA ASP A 71 -3.65 22.15 -2.42
C ASP A 71 -3.78 21.54 -3.82
N TYR A 72 -3.99 22.41 -4.81
CA TYR A 72 -4.36 21.99 -6.14
C TYR A 72 -3.09 21.64 -6.92
N PRO A 73 -2.90 20.38 -7.36
CA PRO A 73 -1.79 20.07 -8.24
C PRO A 73 -1.94 20.86 -9.55
N SER A 74 -0.86 21.53 -9.93
CA SER A 74 -0.77 22.32 -11.15
C SER A 74 -0.89 21.43 -12.40
N ASP A 75 -1.24 22.04 -13.54
CA ASP A 75 -1.30 21.30 -14.82
C ASP A 75 0.07 20.73 -15.22
N GLU A 76 1.16 21.38 -14.82
CA GLU A 76 2.53 20.90 -15.02
C GLU A 76 2.80 19.64 -14.20
N GLU A 77 2.50 19.66 -12.90
CA GLU A 77 2.66 18.50 -12.00
C GLU A 77 1.80 17.31 -12.43
N LEU A 78 0.56 17.57 -12.88
CA LEU A 78 -0.31 16.52 -13.42
C LEU A 78 0.25 15.93 -14.71
N THR A 79 0.84 16.76 -15.58
CA THR A 79 1.45 16.32 -16.83
C THR A 79 2.68 15.45 -16.55
N GLU A 80 3.55 15.85 -15.62
CA GLU A 80 4.71 15.04 -15.21
C GLU A 80 4.28 13.72 -14.60
N THR A 81 3.29 13.74 -13.71
CA THR A 81 2.74 12.53 -13.08
C THR A 81 2.15 11.59 -14.13
N ALA A 82 1.38 12.10 -15.09
CA ALA A 82 0.80 11.30 -16.17
C ALA A 82 1.89 10.66 -17.06
N LYS A 83 2.93 11.41 -17.42
CA LYS A 83 4.09 10.89 -18.18
C LYS A 83 4.79 9.77 -17.43
N LYS A 84 5.06 9.96 -16.14
CA LYS A 84 5.71 8.96 -15.29
C LYS A 84 4.88 7.69 -15.19
N GLN A 85 3.59 7.79 -14.86
CA GLN A 85 2.70 6.63 -14.73
C GLN A 85 2.53 5.88 -16.06
N ALA A 86 2.40 6.60 -17.18
CA ALA A 86 2.31 5.99 -18.50
C ALA A 86 3.61 5.26 -18.88
N ALA A 87 4.79 5.85 -18.59
CA ALA A 87 6.08 5.23 -18.84
C ALA A 87 6.29 3.95 -18.00
N GLU A 88 5.94 3.99 -16.71
CA GLU A 88 5.99 2.83 -15.82
C GLU A 88 5.05 1.70 -16.30
N SER A 89 3.83 2.06 -16.71
CA SER A 89 2.87 1.10 -17.28
C SER A 89 3.38 0.47 -18.58
N ALA A 90 3.93 1.28 -19.49
CA ALA A 90 4.51 0.82 -20.75
C ALA A 90 5.69 -0.12 -20.50
N ALA A 91 6.61 0.23 -19.59
CA ALA A 91 7.74 -0.62 -19.21
C ALA A 91 7.27 -1.97 -18.64
N ALA A 92 6.28 -1.97 -17.76
CA ALA A 92 5.71 -3.19 -17.21
C ALA A 92 5.08 -4.08 -18.30
N LYS A 93 4.29 -3.50 -19.22
CA LYS A 93 3.71 -4.21 -20.35
C LYS A 93 4.79 -4.83 -21.25
N LYS A 94 5.85 -4.08 -21.59
CA LYS A 94 6.98 -4.58 -22.39
C LYS A 94 7.71 -5.73 -21.71
N ASN A 95 8.01 -5.60 -20.41
CA ASN A 95 8.68 -6.64 -19.65
C ASN A 95 7.85 -7.93 -19.59
N ALA A 96 6.52 -7.81 -19.47
CA ALA A 96 5.62 -8.97 -19.52
C ALA A 96 5.66 -9.66 -20.90
N LYS A 97 5.71 -8.90 -22.01
CA LYS A 97 5.85 -9.46 -23.36
C LYS A 97 7.18 -10.18 -23.55
N ILE A 98 8.28 -9.56 -23.13
CA ILE A 98 9.62 -10.15 -23.19
C ILE A 98 9.69 -11.42 -22.34
N GLY A 99 9.17 -11.40 -21.11
CA GLY A 99 9.12 -12.56 -20.23
C GLY A 99 8.34 -13.73 -20.85
N SER A 100 7.15 -13.47 -21.39
CA SER A 100 6.34 -14.50 -22.04
C SER A 100 7.01 -15.06 -23.30
N ALA A 101 7.70 -14.23 -24.09
CA ALA A 101 8.47 -14.69 -25.24
C ALA A 101 9.65 -15.56 -24.80
N ALA A 102 10.40 -15.16 -23.76
CA ALA A 102 11.54 -15.91 -23.24
C ALA A 102 11.15 -17.31 -22.75
N GLU A 103 10.00 -17.47 -22.09
CA GLU A 103 9.48 -18.79 -21.69
C GLU A 103 9.19 -19.67 -22.91
N LYS A 104 8.56 -19.12 -23.95
CA LYS A 104 8.29 -19.87 -25.18
C LYS A 104 9.56 -20.24 -25.93
N TYR A 105 10.55 -19.35 -25.97
CA TYR A 105 11.87 -19.64 -26.54
C TYR A 105 12.56 -20.81 -25.85
N ARG A 106 12.52 -20.88 -24.51
CA ARG A 106 13.04 -22.04 -23.77
C ARG A 106 12.33 -23.33 -24.18
N GLY A 107 11.00 -23.31 -24.28
CA GLY A 107 10.24 -24.47 -24.73
C GLY A 107 10.54 -24.89 -26.18
N TYR A 108 10.91 -23.96 -27.07
CA TYR A 108 11.40 -24.29 -28.40
C TYR A 108 12.81 -24.90 -28.38
N ALA A 109 13.72 -24.36 -27.56
CA ALA A 109 15.06 -24.91 -27.39
C ALA A 109 15.03 -26.35 -26.84
N GLU A 110 14.19 -26.62 -25.84
CA GLU A 110 14.00 -27.97 -25.30
C GLU A 110 13.50 -28.96 -26.36
N LYS A 111 12.57 -28.52 -27.22
CA LYS A 111 12.07 -29.36 -28.35
C LYS A 111 13.15 -29.64 -29.39
N ALA A 112 14.04 -28.69 -29.66
CA ALA A 112 15.16 -28.90 -30.57
C ALA A 112 16.13 -29.93 -30.01
N GLU A 113 16.50 -29.79 -28.72
CA GLU A 113 17.37 -30.75 -28.02
C GLU A 113 16.73 -32.15 -27.94
N GLU A 114 15.41 -32.24 -27.71
CA GLU A 114 14.68 -33.51 -27.74
C GLU A 114 14.69 -34.15 -29.14
N ALA A 115 14.55 -33.35 -30.20
CA ALA A 115 14.64 -33.85 -31.58
C ALA A 115 16.03 -34.40 -31.89
N GLU A 116 17.10 -33.73 -31.47
CA GLU A 116 18.49 -34.20 -31.60
C GLU A 116 18.70 -35.53 -30.87
N LYS A 117 18.36 -35.60 -29.58
CA LYS A 117 18.50 -36.81 -28.77
C LYS A 117 17.68 -37.98 -29.33
N SER A 118 16.47 -37.71 -29.82
CA SER A 118 15.62 -38.73 -30.43
C SER A 118 16.25 -39.31 -31.70
N ALA A 119 16.85 -38.47 -32.54
CA ALA A 119 17.52 -38.89 -33.76
C ALA A 119 18.80 -39.69 -33.48
N GLU A 120 19.64 -39.23 -32.55
CA GLU A 120 20.84 -39.95 -32.11
C GLU A 120 20.49 -41.35 -31.58
N LYS A 121 19.45 -41.44 -30.73
CA LYS A 121 19.00 -42.72 -30.18
C LYS A 121 18.50 -43.66 -31.28
N ALA A 122 17.68 -43.15 -32.21
CA ALA A 122 17.18 -43.94 -33.34
C ALA A 122 18.33 -44.43 -34.25
N ALA A 123 19.32 -43.57 -34.54
CA ALA A 123 20.49 -43.94 -35.30
C ALA A 123 21.31 -45.04 -34.60
N ALA A 124 21.52 -44.93 -33.29
CA ALA A 124 22.21 -45.96 -32.51
C ALA A 124 21.47 -47.31 -32.52
N GLU A 125 20.14 -47.30 -32.43
CA GLU A 125 19.31 -48.51 -32.54
C GLU A 125 19.40 -49.16 -33.92
N ILE A 126 19.41 -48.36 -35.00
CA ILE A 126 19.59 -48.83 -36.38
C ILE A 126 20.96 -49.49 -36.55
N ILE A 127 22.03 -48.85 -36.08
CA ILE A 127 23.41 -49.37 -36.15
C ILE A 127 23.53 -50.68 -35.35
N ALA A 128 22.94 -50.76 -34.16
CA ALA A 128 22.94 -51.98 -33.35
C ALA A 128 22.19 -53.13 -34.04
N ALA A 129 21.05 -52.84 -34.69
CA ALA A 129 20.30 -53.81 -35.47
C ALA A 129 21.08 -54.29 -36.70
N TYR A 130 21.76 -53.38 -37.39
CA TYR A 130 22.67 -53.69 -38.50
C TYR A 130 23.80 -54.63 -38.06
N GLU A 131 24.52 -54.31 -36.97
CA GLU A 131 25.61 -55.14 -36.45
C GLU A 131 25.14 -56.56 -36.11
N LYS A 132 23.95 -56.69 -35.52
CA LYS A 132 23.34 -58.00 -35.24
C LYS A 132 22.99 -58.76 -36.53
N ALA A 133 22.43 -58.08 -37.52
CA ALA A 133 22.08 -58.67 -38.81
C ALA A 133 23.32 -59.10 -39.60
N LYS A 134 24.37 -58.28 -39.60
CA LYS A 134 25.67 -58.55 -40.21
C LYS A 134 26.30 -59.82 -39.61
N ARG A 135 26.45 -59.88 -38.29
CA ARG A 135 26.98 -61.07 -37.60
C ARG A 135 26.18 -62.33 -37.91
N LYS A 136 24.86 -62.23 -37.96
CA LYS A 136 23.98 -63.37 -38.33
C LYS A 136 24.21 -63.82 -39.79
N ALA A 137 24.39 -62.87 -40.71
CA ALA A 137 24.67 -63.16 -42.11
C ALA A 137 26.05 -63.82 -42.29
N GLU A 138 27.08 -63.29 -41.62
CA GLU A 138 28.45 -63.83 -41.62
C GLU A 138 28.49 -65.26 -41.04
N ASN A 139 27.88 -65.48 -39.87
CA ASN A 139 27.82 -66.81 -39.24
C ASN A 139 27.10 -67.84 -40.12
N LYS A 140 26.02 -67.44 -40.81
CA LYS A 140 25.30 -68.32 -41.73
C LYS A 140 26.12 -68.65 -42.97
N ALA A 141 26.85 -67.67 -43.51
CA ALA A 141 27.73 -67.87 -44.66
C ALA A 141 28.91 -68.80 -44.32
N LEU A 142 29.48 -68.66 -43.11
CA LEU A 142 30.51 -69.56 -42.58
C LEU A 142 29.99 -70.98 -42.41
N ALA A 143 28.83 -71.16 -41.75
CA ALA A 143 28.24 -72.49 -41.51
C ALA A 143 27.85 -73.23 -42.81
N SER A 144 27.62 -72.49 -43.91
CA SER A 144 27.28 -73.06 -45.21
C SER A 144 28.48 -73.18 -46.17
N GLY A 145 29.70 -72.80 -45.75
CA GLY A 145 30.90 -72.82 -46.59
C GLY A 145 30.90 -71.80 -47.74
N THR A 146 29.97 -70.84 -47.72
CA THR A 146 29.77 -69.86 -48.80
C THR A 146 30.38 -68.49 -48.49
N GLY A 147 31.21 -68.39 -47.44
CA GLY A 147 31.76 -67.12 -46.95
C GLY A 147 32.57 -66.28 -47.96
N ARG A 148 33.04 -66.87 -49.06
CA ARG A 148 33.74 -66.16 -50.16
C ARG A 148 32.87 -65.97 -51.41
N SER A 149 31.57 -66.27 -51.33
CA SER A 149 30.65 -66.11 -52.45
C SER A 149 30.30 -64.64 -52.64
N SER A 150 30.31 -64.18 -53.89
CA SER A 150 29.85 -62.85 -54.31
C SER A 150 28.41 -62.56 -53.87
N ILE A 151 27.60 -63.60 -53.65
CA ILE A 151 26.23 -63.48 -53.13
C ILE A 151 26.21 -62.99 -51.67
N VAL A 152 27.16 -63.46 -50.86
CA VAL A 152 27.27 -63.05 -49.44
C VAL A 152 27.80 -61.63 -49.35
N GLU A 153 28.80 -61.30 -50.16
CA GLU A 153 29.36 -59.94 -50.26
C GLU A 153 28.29 -58.92 -50.70
N ASN A 154 27.53 -59.21 -51.77
CA ASN A 154 26.43 -58.36 -52.21
C ASN A 154 25.36 -58.16 -51.12
N ARG A 155 25.08 -59.20 -50.33
CA ARG A 155 24.13 -59.11 -49.22
C ARG A 155 24.65 -58.23 -48.08
N LEU A 156 25.93 -58.31 -47.75
CA LEU A 156 26.56 -57.46 -46.72
C LEU A 156 26.64 -56.00 -47.19
N ASN A 157 26.95 -55.76 -48.46
CA ASN A 157 26.92 -54.43 -49.07
C ASN A 157 25.49 -53.85 -49.05
N GLY A 158 24.48 -54.64 -49.39
CA GLY A 158 23.08 -54.22 -49.31
C GLY A 158 22.62 -53.88 -47.89
N LEU A 159 23.05 -54.66 -46.88
CA LEU A 159 22.77 -54.34 -45.46
C LEU A 159 23.44 -53.03 -45.03
N THR A 160 24.66 -52.78 -45.51
CA THR A 160 25.42 -51.57 -45.18
C THR A 160 24.77 -50.34 -45.81
N ALA A 161 24.38 -50.42 -47.09
CA ALA A 161 23.66 -49.35 -47.79
C ALA A 161 22.30 -49.05 -47.12
N ALA A 162 21.51 -50.08 -46.80
CA ALA A 162 20.22 -49.91 -46.13
C ALA A 162 20.35 -49.28 -44.73
N SER A 163 21.39 -49.65 -43.96
CA SER A 163 21.64 -49.02 -42.65
C SER A 163 22.03 -47.55 -42.79
N ALA A 164 22.88 -47.21 -43.76
CA ALA A 164 23.29 -45.83 -44.00
C ALA A 164 22.11 -44.96 -44.47
N GLU A 165 21.26 -45.50 -45.35
CA GLU A 165 20.04 -44.84 -45.81
C GLU A 165 19.07 -44.57 -44.65
N ALA A 166 18.80 -45.58 -43.81
CA ALA A 166 17.89 -45.44 -42.67
C ALA A 166 18.38 -44.43 -41.62
N VAL A 167 19.70 -44.37 -41.36
CA VAL A 167 20.26 -43.32 -40.48
C VAL A 167 20.11 -41.94 -41.13
N GLY A 168 20.41 -41.82 -42.43
CA GLY A 168 20.24 -40.57 -43.16
C GLY A 168 18.79 -40.08 -43.22
N GLU A 169 17.80 -40.98 -43.27
CA GLU A 169 16.38 -40.62 -43.14
C GLU A 169 16.06 -40.01 -41.77
N LYS A 170 16.63 -40.56 -40.69
CA LYS A 170 16.44 -40.02 -39.33
C LYS A 170 17.11 -38.67 -39.13
N GLU A 171 18.28 -38.45 -39.73
CA GLU A 171 18.92 -37.14 -39.76
C GLU A 171 18.07 -36.11 -40.52
N LYS A 172 17.53 -36.46 -41.69
CA LYS A 172 16.63 -35.58 -42.46
C LYS A 172 15.35 -35.24 -41.70
N GLU A 173 14.74 -36.21 -41.02
CA GLU A 173 13.56 -35.98 -40.17
C GLU A 173 13.87 -35.01 -39.01
N LYS A 174 15.06 -35.14 -38.40
CA LYS A 174 15.54 -34.25 -37.34
C LYS A 174 15.77 -32.84 -37.87
N ASP A 175 16.49 -32.70 -38.98
CA ASP A 175 16.79 -31.40 -39.59
C ASP A 175 15.50 -30.66 -39.97
N ALA A 176 14.51 -31.34 -40.57
CA ALA A 176 13.21 -30.75 -40.88
C ALA A 176 12.43 -30.29 -39.64
N LYS A 177 12.56 -31.01 -38.50
CA LYS A 177 11.95 -30.58 -37.23
C LYS A 177 12.65 -29.34 -36.68
N ILE A 178 13.98 -29.30 -36.74
CA ILE A 178 14.78 -28.14 -36.27
C ILE A 178 14.46 -26.91 -37.13
N GLU A 179 14.45 -27.04 -38.46
CA GLU A 179 14.11 -25.95 -39.37
C GLU A 179 12.71 -25.36 -39.07
N LYS A 180 11.73 -26.21 -38.77
CA LYS A 180 10.40 -25.76 -38.35
C LYS A 180 10.42 -25.00 -37.02
N ILE A 181 11.20 -25.48 -36.04
CA ILE A 181 11.36 -24.82 -34.75
C ILE A 181 12.03 -23.45 -34.93
N GLU A 182 13.06 -23.35 -35.78
CA GLU A 182 13.72 -22.09 -36.11
C GLU A 182 12.74 -21.09 -36.77
N ALA A 183 11.90 -21.56 -37.69
CA ALA A 183 10.86 -20.72 -38.29
C ALA A 183 9.82 -20.23 -37.26
N ASP A 184 9.45 -21.06 -36.29
CA ASP A 184 8.54 -20.67 -35.20
C ASP A 184 9.19 -19.66 -34.23
N ILE A 185 10.50 -19.81 -33.96
CA ILE A 185 11.32 -18.87 -33.19
C ILE A 185 11.37 -17.49 -33.85
N LEU A 186 11.56 -17.44 -35.17
CA LEU A 186 11.57 -16.19 -35.94
C LEU A 186 10.20 -15.50 -35.89
N LYS A 187 9.11 -16.23 -36.13
CA LYS A 187 7.74 -15.69 -36.02
C LYS A 187 7.43 -15.16 -34.63
N LEU A 188 7.90 -15.85 -33.59
CA LEU A 188 7.74 -15.37 -32.21
C LEU A 188 8.50 -14.05 -31.99
N ALA A 189 9.67 -13.89 -32.60
CA ALA A 189 10.49 -12.68 -32.51
C ALA A 189 9.78 -11.50 -33.16
N GLU A 190 9.33 -11.69 -34.40
CA GLU A 190 8.59 -10.69 -35.18
C GLU A 190 7.33 -10.24 -34.42
N LYS A 191 6.51 -11.20 -33.97
CA LYS A 191 5.30 -10.89 -33.22
C LYS A 191 5.59 -10.14 -31.91
N THR A 192 6.65 -10.51 -31.19
CA THR A 192 7.02 -9.82 -29.94
C THR A 192 7.48 -8.39 -30.23
N ALA A 193 8.25 -8.18 -31.31
CA ALA A 193 8.67 -6.85 -31.74
C ALA A 193 7.49 -5.98 -32.15
N GLU A 194 6.53 -6.51 -32.92
CA GLU A 194 5.29 -5.81 -33.29
C GLU A 194 4.48 -5.41 -32.06
N GLU A 195 4.29 -6.33 -31.10
CA GLU A 195 3.55 -6.05 -29.87
C GLU A 195 4.24 -4.99 -29.00
N ILE A 196 5.58 -4.97 -28.97
CA ILE A 196 6.35 -3.93 -28.28
C ILE A 196 6.23 -2.59 -29.00
N GLY A 197 6.33 -2.58 -30.34
CA GLY A 197 6.15 -1.38 -31.16
C GLY A 197 4.77 -0.75 -30.96
N ALA A 198 3.72 -1.57 -30.91
CA ALA A 198 2.36 -1.09 -30.63
C ALA A 198 2.24 -0.47 -29.23
N ILE A 199 3.02 -0.91 -28.23
CA ILE A 199 3.04 -0.26 -26.91
C ILE A 199 3.67 1.14 -27.00
N ASP A 200 4.71 1.29 -27.81
CA ASP A 200 5.38 2.58 -28.01
C ASP A 200 4.51 3.58 -28.78
N GLU A 201 3.85 3.13 -29.84
CA GLU A 201 2.94 3.95 -30.63
C GLU A 201 1.76 4.49 -29.79
N ASN A 202 1.26 3.69 -28.84
CA ASN A 202 0.14 4.09 -27.98
C ASN A 202 0.56 4.90 -26.74
N SER A 203 1.85 5.19 -26.57
CA SER A 203 2.36 5.85 -25.36
C SER A 203 1.77 7.26 -25.16
N GLU A 204 1.64 8.05 -26.22
CA GLU A 204 1.05 9.39 -26.15
C GLU A 204 -0.42 9.36 -25.73
N ASP A 205 -1.19 8.39 -26.22
CA ASP A 205 -2.60 8.26 -25.90
C ASP A 205 -2.82 7.78 -24.48
N GLU A 206 -1.94 6.92 -23.96
CA GLU A 206 -1.96 6.56 -22.53
C GLU A 206 -1.61 7.76 -21.64
N VAL A 207 -0.65 8.61 -22.03
CA VAL A 207 -0.38 9.87 -21.31
C VAL A 207 -1.61 10.77 -21.29
N LYS A 208 -2.26 11.00 -22.44
CA LYS A 208 -3.49 11.82 -22.52
C LYS A 208 -4.62 11.26 -21.66
N LYS A 209 -4.83 9.93 -21.72
CA LYS A 209 -5.87 9.25 -20.93
C LYS A 209 -5.60 9.37 -19.43
N THR A 210 -4.35 9.20 -19.02
CA THR A 210 -3.92 9.31 -17.62
C THR A 210 -4.06 10.74 -17.12
N LEU A 211 -3.61 11.72 -17.92
CA LEU A 211 -3.76 13.14 -17.61
C LEU A 211 -5.22 13.53 -17.42
N LYS A 212 -6.11 13.09 -18.32
CA LYS A 212 -7.55 13.36 -18.21
C LYS A 212 -8.16 12.76 -16.94
N ALA A 213 -7.72 11.56 -16.55
CA ALA A 213 -8.17 10.95 -15.30
C ALA A 213 -7.72 11.76 -14.08
N LEU A 214 -6.48 12.24 -14.07
CA LEU A 214 -5.94 13.09 -13.00
C LEU A 214 -6.65 14.45 -12.94
N GLN A 215 -6.92 15.08 -14.08
CA GLN A 215 -7.68 16.34 -14.15
C GLN A 215 -9.10 16.18 -13.59
N ASN A 216 -9.80 15.12 -13.99
CA ASN A 216 -11.14 14.81 -13.46
C ASN A 216 -11.11 14.56 -11.94
N ALA A 217 -10.08 13.90 -11.44
CA ALA A 217 -9.92 13.67 -10.00
C ALA A 217 -9.70 15.00 -9.24
N ARG A 218 -8.81 15.86 -9.74
CA ARG A 218 -8.59 17.21 -9.20
C ARG A 218 -9.89 18.03 -9.17
N GLU A 219 -10.62 18.07 -10.28
CA GLU A 219 -11.89 18.82 -10.37
C GLU A 219 -12.95 18.30 -9.39
N LYS A 220 -13.03 16.97 -9.22
CA LYS A 220 -13.95 16.36 -8.27
C LYS A 220 -13.61 16.75 -6.84
N GLU A 221 -12.34 16.65 -6.45
CA GLU A 221 -11.88 16.96 -5.10
C GLU A 221 -12.00 18.46 -4.76
N ALA A 222 -11.72 19.31 -5.75
CA ALA A 222 -11.98 20.74 -5.70
C ALA A 222 -13.45 21.05 -5.38
N LYS A 223 -14.35 20.47 -6.17
CA LYS A 223 -15.80 20.66 -6.01
C LYS A 223 -16.29 20.14 -4.66
N GLU A 224 -15.83 18.98 -4.22
CA GLU A 224 -16.17 18.42 -2.91
C GLU A 224 -15.70 19.32 -1.75
N THR A 225 -14.52 19.93 -1.89
CA THR A 225 -13.97 20.89 -0.93
C THR A 225 -14.79 22.18 -0.89
N ASP A 226 -15.13 22.74 -2.05
CA ASP A 226 -15.95 23.95 -2.16
C ASP A 226 -17.37 23.72 -1.60
N GLU A 227 -18.00 22.60 -1.95
CA GLU A 227 -19.33 22.24 -1.42
C GLU A 227 -19.31 22.03 0.10
N TYR A 228 -18.26 21.41 0.64
CA TYR A 228 -18.08 21.26 2.08
C TYR A 228 -17.95 22.64 2.75
N ASN A 229 -17.05 23.48 2.24
CA ASN A 229 -16.79 24.81 2.79
C ASN A 229 -18.02 25.71 2.71
N ALA A 230 -18.78 25.68 1.61
CA ALA A 230 -20.03 26.41 1.45
C ALA A 230 -21.09 25.96 2.48
N LYS A 231 -21.23 24.65 2.73
CA LYS A 231 -22.13 24.11 3.77
C LYS A 231 -21.72 24.55 5.16
N ILE A 232 -20.42 24.59 5.47
CA ILE A 232 -19.93 25.08 6.76
C ILE A 232 -20.22 26.57 6.93
N GLU A 233 -19.95 27.39 5.91
CA GLU A 233 -20.26 28.82 5.93
C GLU A 233 -21.75 29.11 6.10
N GLU A 234 -22.61 28.38 5.39
CA GLU A 234 -24.06 28.53 5.53
C GLU A 234 -24.53 28.20 6.96
N ARG A 235 -24.00 27.11 7.55
CA ARG A 235 -24.32 26.73 8.94
C ARG A 235 -23.84 27.77 9.93
N ARG A 236 -22.62 28.30 9.75
CA ARG A 236 -22.07 29.37 10.61
C ARG A 236 -22.90 30.64 10.50
N ARG A 237 -23.29 31.05 9.29
CA ARG A 237 -24.17 32.21 9.07
C ARG A 237 -25.51 32.05 9.77
N LYS A 238 -26.20 30.91 9.58
CA LYS A 238 -27.48 30.62 10.26
C LYS A 238 -27.33 30.63 11.79
N ALA A 239 -26.26 30.03 12.30
CA ALA A 239 -25.97 30.03 13.74
C ALA A 239 -25.74 31.45 14.28
N ALA A 240 -24.98 32.29 13.56
CA ALA A 240 -24.75 33.69 13.94
C ALA A 240 -26.06 34.49 13.95
N GLU A 241 -26.92 34.32 12.94
CA GLU A 241 -28.24 34.95 12.88
C GLU A 241 -29.13 34.55 14.07
N GLU A 242 -29.16 33.26 14.42
CA GLU A 242 -29.95 32.76 15.56
C GLU A 242 -29.41 33.25 16.91
N LEU A 243 -28.08 33.29 17.09
CA LEU A 243 -27.45 33.83 18.29
C LEU A 243 -27.73 35.34 18.42
N ALA A 244 -27.69 36.09 17.32
CA ALA A 244 -28.02 37.51 17.29
C ALA A 244 -29.49 37.76 17.68
N LYS A 245 -30.45 36.98 17.16
CA LYS A 245 -31.87 37.04 17.56
C LYS A 245 -32.05 36.80 19.07
N ARG A 246 -31.25 35.91 19.64
CA ARG A 246 -31.26 35.58 21.07
C ARG A 246 -30.44 36.56 21.93
N ARG A 247 -29.78 37.55 21.32
CA ARG A 247 -28.87 38.50 21.97
C ARG A 247 -27.74 37.79 22.73
N ILE A 248 -27.29 36.65 22.22
CA ILE A 248 -26.16 35.90 22.78
C ILE A 248 -24.90 36.35 22.05
N THR A 249 -23.91 36.85 22.81
CA THR A 249 -22.58 37.13 22.28
C THR A 249 -21.77 35.84 22.34
N ALA A 250 -21.28 35.38 21.20
CA ALA A 250 -20.50 34.14 21.09
C ALA A 250 -19.01 34.47 21.01
N THR A 251 -18.32 34.35 22.15
CA THR A 251 -16.86 34.32 22.27
C THR A 251 -16.41 32.93 22.69
N GLU A 252 -15.14 32.59 22.47
CA GLU A 252 -14.58 31.29 22.87
C GLU A 252 -14.87 30.97 24.35
N GLU A 253 -14.66 31.95 25.23
CA GLU A 253 -14.83 31.83 26.68
C GLU A 253 -16.29 31.74 27.12
N SER A 254 -17.22 32.12 26.23
CA SER A 254 -18.66 32.01 26.49
C SER A 254 -19.24 30.65 26.10
N SER A 255 -18.44 29.77 25.51
CA SER A 255 -18.87 28.41 25.14
C SER A 255 -18.89 27.48 26.36
N GLU A 256 -19.88 26.59 26.40
CA GLU A 256 -19.99 25.57 27.45
C GLU A 256 -18.80 24.60 27.42
N GLU A 257 -18.30 24.26 26.23
CA GLU A 257 -17.14 23.38 26.05
C GLU A 257 -15.84 24.02 26.57
N TYR A 258 -15.67 25.34 26.46
CA TYR A 258 -14.50 26.02 27.03
C TYR A 258 -14.55 26.02 28.56
N ALA A 259 -15.74 26.24 29.13
CA ALA A 259 -15.95 26.16 30.56
C ALA A 259 -15.69 24.74 31.10
N GLU A 260 -16.13 23.70 30.38
CA GLU A 260 -15.88 22.30 30.71
C GLU A 260 -14.38 21.95 30.62
N MET A 261 -13.69 22.38 29.57
CA MET A 261 -12.24 22.22 29.45
C MET A 261 -11.49 22.84 30.64
N LEU A 262 -11.81 24.08 31.01
CA LEU A 262 -11.20 24.73 32.17
C LEU A 262 -11.55 24.02 33.48
N TYR A 263 -12.80 23.52 33.62
CA TYR A 263 -13.22 22.72 34.76
C TYR A 263 -12.36 21.47 34.92
N ASP A 264 -12.23 20.68 33.86
CA ASP A 264 -11.48 19.43 33.89
C ASP A 264 -9.99 19.67 34.13
N LYS A 265 -9.40 20.70 33.51
CA LYS A 265 -8.00 21.08 33.78
C LYS A 265 -7.79 21.46 35.23
N LEU A 266 -8.67 22.29 35.79
CA LEU A 266 -8.58 22.72 37.19
C LEU A 266 -8.76 21.56 38.15
N ARG A 267 -9.66 20.63 37.84
CA ARG A 267 -9.87 19.39 38.60
C ARG A 267 -8.62 18.50 38.59
N SER A 268 -8.03 18.24 37.42
CA SER A 268 -6.82 17.41 37.31
C SER A 268 -5.63 18.04 38.04
N LEU A 269 -5.45 19.36 37.94
CA LEU A 269 -4.45 20.09 38.72
C LEU A 269 -4.69 19.96 40.22
N TYR A 270 -5.94 20.15 40.68
CA TYR A 270 -6.29 19.98 42.09
C TYR A 270 -6.01 18.56 42.59
N GLU A 271 -6.43 17.54 41.86
CA GLU A 271 -6.23 16.12 42.22
C GLU A 271 -4.74 15.78 42.34
N TYR A 272 -3.92 16.29 41.41
CA TYR A 272 -2.47 16.13 41.46
C TYR A 272 -1.85 16.81 42.69
N TYR A 273 -2.05 18.10 42.90
CA TYR A 273 -1.42 18.77 44.05
C TYR A 273 -1.95 18.24 45.38
N TYR A 274 -3.22 17.82 45.43
CA TYR A 274 -3.78 17.16 46.61
C TYR A 274 -3.08 15.84 46.95
N SER A 275 -2.69 15.04 45.95
CA SER A 275 -1.99 13.77 46.17
C SER A 275 -0.59 13.95 46.77
N LEU A 276 0.02 15.13 46.62
CA LEU A 276 1.32 15.48 47.20
C LEU A 276 1.25 15.79 48.72
N GLY A 277 0.06 15.88 49.29
CA GLY A 277 -0.13 16.04 50.74
C GLY A 277 0.56 17.28 51.31
N LYS A 278 1.55 17.08 52.19
CA LYS A 278 2.25 18.18 52.90
C LYS A 278 3.09 19.06 51.97
N ASP A 279 3.53 18.51 50.84
CA ASP A 279 4.37 19.22 49.88
C ASP A 279 3.54 20.02 48.86
N ALA A 280 2.21 19.82 48.82
CA ALA A 280 1.29 20.46 47.89
C ALA A 280 1.47 21.98 47.82
N LYS A 281 1.58 22.64 48.96
CA LYS A 281 1.75 24.11 49.04
C LYS A 281 2.99 24.59 48.31
N LYS A 282 4.12 23.96 48.60
CA LYS A 282 5.43 24.32 48.04
C LYS A 282 5.43 24.06 46.53
N GLU A 283 4.87 22.94 46.10
CA GLU A 283 4.81 22.57 44.68
C GLU A 283 3.85 23.47 43.89
N VAL A 284 2.70 23.88 44.46
CA VAL A 284 1.79 24.87 43.83
C VAL A 284 2.48 26.23 43.65
N GLU A 285 3.29 26.67 44.63
CA GLU A 285 4.06 27.92 44.53
C GLU A 285 5.17 27.81 43.47
N ALA A 286 5.88 26.68 43.43
CA ALA A 286 6.94 26.42 42.46
C ALA A 286 6.41 26.31 41.02
N ASP A 287 5.24 25.69 40.83
CA ASP A 287 4.62 25.46 39.53
C ASP A 287 3.67 26.59 39.07
N LYS A 288 3.79 27.78 39.65
CA LYS A 288 2.95 28.94 39.34
C LYS A 288 2.74 29.16 37.83
N ASP A 289 3.82 29.17 37.05
CA ASP A 289 3.75 29.45 35.62
C ASP A 289 3.12 28.29 34.83
N PHE A 290 3.37 27.05 35.26
CA PHE A 290 2.75 25.86 34.69
C PHE A 290 1.23 25.85 34.91
N ILE A 291 0.78 26.18 36.13
CA ILE A 291 -0.63 26.27 36.48
C ILE A 291 -1.30 27.40 35.69
N LYS A 292 -0.70 28.60 35.67
CA LYS A 292 -1.22 29.76 34.94
C LYS A 292 -1.36 29.51 33.45
N ARG A 293 -0.41 28.80 32.83
CA ARG A 293 -0.50 28.44 31.41
C ARG A 293 -1.72 27.57 31.10
N ASN A 294 -2.17 26.75 32.04
CA ASN A 294 -3.27 25.81 31.83
C ASN A 294 -4.65 26.34 32.23
N VAL A 295 -4.75 27.13 33.31
CA VAL A 295 -6.03 27.61 33.87
C VAL A 295 -6.07 29.12 34.16
N GLY A 296 -5.05 29.87 33.72
CA GLY A 296 -4.96 31.33 33.90
C GLY A 296 -4.66 31.78 35.32
N ASP A 297 -4.57 33.11 35.50
CA ASP A 297 -4.26 33.74 36.79
C ASP A 297 -5.32 33.46 37.86
N SER A 298 -6.60 33.46 37.49
CA SER A 298 -7.70 33.19 38.41
C SER A 298 -7.70 31.73 38.88
N GLY A 299 -7.41 30.77 37.99
CA GLY A 299 -7.28 29.36 38.34
C GLY A 299 -6.10 29.10 39.28
N TYR A 300 -4.96 29.74 39.03
CA TYR A 300 -3.81 29.69 39.93
C TYR A 300 -4.13 30.28 41.32
N ALA A 301 -4.76 31.46 41.36
CA ALA A 301 -5.14 32.10 42.62
C ALA A 301 -6.11 31.23 43.43
N TYR A 302 -7.02 30.52 42.75
CA TYR A 302 -7.93 29.56 43.38
C TYR A 302 -7.19 28.36 43.97
N LEU A 303 -6.36 27.66 43.19
CA LEU A 303 -5.57 26.52 43.68
C LEU A 303 -4.66 26.93 44.84
N SER A 304 -3.96 28.06 44.71
CA SER A 304 -3.11 28.61 45.77
C SER A 304 -3.87 28.87 47.06
N LYS A 305 -5.15 29.25 47.00
CA LYS A 305 -5.98 29.46 48.19
C LYS A 305 -6.39 28.14 48.87
N LEU A 306 -6.56 27.06 48.09
CA LEU A 306 -6.95 25.75 48.62
C LEU A 306 -5.82 25.04 49.35
N PHE A 307 -4.57 25.23 48.93
CA PHE A 307 -3.38 24.58 49.50
C PHE A 307 -2.57 25.50 50.42
N LYS A 308 -3.18 26.57 50.92
CA LYS A 308 -2.55 27.56 51.82
C LYS A 308 -2.25 27.03 53.21
#